data_AF-A0A101MAR2-F1
#
_entry.id   AF-A0A101MAR2-F1
#
_cell.length_a   1.000
_cell.length_b   1.000
_cell.length_c   1.000
_cell.angle_alpha   90.00
_cell.angle_beta   90.00
_cell.angle_gamma   90.00
#
_symmetry.space_group_name_H-M   'P 1'
#
loop_
_entity.id
_entity.type
_entity.pdbx_description
1 polymer ?
#
loop_
_entity_poly.entity_id
_entity_poly.type
_entity_poly.pdbx_seq_one_letter_code
_entity_poly.pdbx_strand_id
1 'polypeptide(L)'
;MTLSRSPSPHPGGGWSSPGLLPASGTVSPNGPSPGSISPGTPGGISWAAAKAKSDEVRGYPSFSTRNGGFFSRQRHKISTRFHSVRRLSSREYVDKDDFGREWKRSGGGCGLQGALRIPVRRGRFRLLLALLLVWVGYLFFWTSIIQTYRRSPIGGGNKFVIILGSNVEGGVMEWKGAREWAIERNSIWNKKRYAQNWGYELELANLLAKKRYSHEWRESWEKGDVIREAMRKYPDAEWFWWLDLNTWVMEYDTSLQHHLFNDLESHVYRDITAYNPLNITHPLPEFWLDELGRSLEGDGKADSLNMLLTQDCAGFNLGSFFVRRSDWTDRLLDTWWDPVMYEQMHMEWEHKEQDALEYIYQSQPWVRSGVGFLPQRSINAFPPGACGDGDNPAVHYQQNAHDLVVNMAGCMFGRDCWSEIYYYRELSNWLSRSGWERFRDGVTDIYDRMTGKVKDEDD
;
A
#
# COMPACT_ATOMS: atom_id res chain seq x y z
N MET A 1 -32.30 -55.37 3.77
CA MET A 1 -32.28 -54.67 5.07
C MET A 1 -32.87 -53.28 4.86
N THR A 2 -33.94 -53.01 5.60
CA THR A 2 -34.74 -51.79 5.60
C THR A 2 -34.05 -50.67 6.37
N LEU A 3 -34.11 -49.44 5.87
CA LEU A 3 -34.08 -48.13 6.52
C LEU A 3 -34.08 -47.11 5.36
N SER A 4 -34.73 -45.95 5.32
CA SER A 4 -35.88 -45.35 6.02
C SER A 4 -36.08 -44.02 5.27
N ARG A 5 -37.25 -43.83 4.64
CA ARG A 5 -37.58 -42.62 3.85
C ARG A 5 -37.86 -41.43 4.77
N SER A 6 -37.30 -40.26 4.48
CA SER A 6 -37.73 -38.97 5.02
C SER A 6 -38.80 -38.34 4.11
N PRO A 7 -39.86 -37.69 4.64
CA PRO A 7 -40.97 -37.21 3.84
C PRO A 7 -40.74 -35.80 3.30
N SER A 8 -41.04 -35.62 2.02
CA SER A 8 -41.26 -34.33 1.35
C SER A 8 -42.61 -33.73 1.77
N PRO A 9 -42.72 -32.41 2.04
CA PRO A 9 -44.01 -31.76 2.24
C PRO A 9 -44.63 -31.27 0.92
N HIS A 10 -45.93 -31.54 0.77
CA HIS A 10 -46.80 -31.05 -0.29
C HIS A 10 -47.20 -29.57 -0.09
N PRO A 11 -47.76 -28.92 -1.13
CA PRO A 11 -47.78 -27.46 -1.28
C PRO A 11 -49.01 -26.81 -0.63
N GLY A 12 -48.85 -25.56 -0.18
CA GLY A 12 -49.95 -24.67 0.22
C GLY A 12 -50.16 -24.59 1.73
N GLY A 13 -49.58 -23.55 2.34
CA GLY A 13 -49.78 -23.24 3.75
C GLY A 13 -48.92 -22.04 4.12
N GLY A 14 -49.47 -20.84 3.91
CA GLY A 14 -48.80 -19.56 4.11
C GLY A 14 -48.27 -19.37 5.53
N TRP A 15 -47.06 -18.82 5.62
CA TRP A 15 -46.50 -18.34 6.86
C TRP A 15 -46.94 -16.89 7.05
N SER A 16 -47.67 -16.66 8.14
CA SER A 16 -48.06 -15.35 8.64
C SER A 16 -46.83 -14.59 9.13
N SER A 17 -46.50 -13.48 8.48
CA SER A 17 -45.46 -12.55 8.89
C SER A 17 -45.86 -11.83 10.19
N PRO A 18 -45.01 -11.78 11.24
CA PRO A 18 -45.21 -10.86 12.35
C PRO A 18 -44.90 -9.44 11.88
N GLY A 19 -45.89 -8.54 12.03
CA GLY A 19 -45.78 -7.13 11.68
C GLY A 19 -44.66 -6.42 12.44
N LEU A 20 -43.74 -5.82 11.70
CA LEU A 20 -42.75 -4.89 12.23
C LEU A 20 -43.36 -3.49 12.30
N LEU A 21 -43.67 -3.08 13.53
CA LEU A 21 -43.90 -1.68 13.92
C LEU A 21 -42.54 -1.00 14.13
N PRO A 22 -42.27 0.17 13.54
CA PRO A 22 -41.18 1.01 14.00
C PRO A 22 -41.66 1.91 15.15
N ALA A 23 -41.13 1.69 16.35
CA ALA A 23 -41.22 2.63 17.46
C ALA A 23 -40.22 3.78 17.23
N SER A 24 -40.73 4.97 16.93
CA SER A 24 -39.97 6.21 16.88
C SER A 24 -40.27 7.04 18.13
N GLY A 25 -39.22 7.47 18.83
CA GLY A 25 -39.29 8.23 20.07
C GLY A 25 -39.68 9.70 19.86
N THR A 26 -40.64 10.13 20.66
CA THR A 26 -40.69 11.42 21.39
C THR A 26 -40.08 12.68 20.75
N VAL A 27 -40.94 13.56 20.19
CA VAL A 27 -40.90 15.04 20.37
C VAL A 27 -42.33 15.61 20.19
N SER A 28 -42.78 16.48 21.08
CA SER A 28 -44.03 17.29 21.01
C SER A 28 -43.69 18.76 20.64
N PRO A 29 -44.64 19.70 20.43
CA PRO A 29 -45.80 19.73 19.54
C PRO A 29 -45.96 21.06 18.72
N ASN A 30 -46.79 21.01 17.67
CA ASN A 30 -47.69 22.06 17.12
C ASN A 30 -47.18 23.45 16.64
N GLY A 31 -47.41 23.73 15.35
CA GLY A 31 -47.58 25.09 14.80
C GLY A 31 -47.67 25.12 13.26
N PRO A 32 -48.62 25.84 12.63
CA PRO A 32 -49.22 25.43 11.36
C PRO A 32 -48.54 25.98 10.08
N SER A 33 -48.60 25.18 9.01
CA SER A 33 -48.32 25.58 7.62
C SER A 33 -49.41 26.47 7.04
N PRO A 34 -49.07 27.34 6.07
CA PRO A 34 -49.92 27.47 4.91
C PRO A 34 -49.14 27.58 3.58
N GLY A 35 -49.70 26.93 2.55
CA GLY A 35 -49.84 27.54 1.23
C GLY A 35 -48.75 27.26 0.19
N SER A 36 -48.98 26.22 -0.59
CA SER A 36 -48.50 26.03 -1.97
C SER A 36 -48.70 27.26 -2.86
N ILE A 37 -47.78 27.54 -3.81
CA ILE A 37 -48.08 28.05 -5.16
C ILE A 37 -46.89 27.77 -6.09
N SER A 38 -47.20 27.17 -7.26
CA SER A 38 -46.33 26.93 -8.42
C SER A 38 -46.11 28.21 -9.27
N PRO A 39 -45.10 28.23 -10.16
CA PRO A 39 -44.60 29.46 -10.79
C PRO A 39 -45.39 29.86 -12.05
N GLY A 40 -45.83 31.13 -12.10
CA GLY A 40 -46.50 31.73 -13.27
C GLY A 40 -46.96 33.17 -13.01
N THR A 41 -46.13 34.13 -13.43
CA THR A 41 -46.21 35.60 -13.61
C THR A 41 -47.61 36.22 -13.90
N PRO A 42 -47.85 37.56 -13.86
CA PRO A 42 -47.34 38.71 -13.08
C PRO A 42 -48.46 39.54 -12.38
N GLY A 43 -48.11 40.35 -11.37
CA GLY A 43 -48.85 41.61 -11.12
C GLY A 43 -49.25 41.93 -9.67
N GLY A 44 -48.39 42.67 -8.98
CA GLY A 44 -48.77 43.83 -8.16
C GLY A 44 -49.45 43.60 -6.81
N ILE A 45 -48.66 43.50 -5.72
CA ILE A 45 -49.12 43.88 -4.38
C ILE A 45 -48.05 44.74 -3.64
N SER A 46 -48.38 46.03 -3.62
CA SER A 46 -47.94 47.22 -2.88
C SER A 46 -46.70 47.21 -1.96
N TRP A 47 -45.70 48.00 -2.35
CA TRP A 47 -44.58 48.47 -1.51
C TRP A 47 -44.98 49.35 -0.30
N ALA A 48 -46.23 49.83 -0.26
CA ALA A 48 -46.74 50.67 0.82
C ALA A 48 -46.99 49.89 2.13
N ALA A 49 -47.42 48.63 2.05
CA ALA A 49 -47.70 47.79 3.23
C ALA A 49 -46.42 47.25 3.90
N ALA A 50 -45.35 47.04 3.13
CA ALA A 50 -44.04 46.66 3.66
C ALA A 50 -43.32 47.84 4.33
N LYS A 51 -43.52 49.07 3.84
CA LYS A 51 -42.91 50.28 4.41
C LYS A 51 -43.53 50.65 5.77
N ALA A 52 -44.84 50.50 5.93
CA ALA A 52 -45.54 50.78 7.18
C ALA A 52 -45.12 49.87 8.35
N LYS A 53 -44.72 48.61 8.08
CA LYS A 53 -44.16 47.71 9.12
C LYS A 53 -42.69 47.97 9.45
N SER A 54 -41.95 48.68 8.58
CA SER A 54 -40.54 48.99 8.81
C SER A 54 -40.30 50.28 9.60
N ASP A 55 -41.29 51.18 9.66
CA ASP A 55 -41.20 52.45 10.41
C ASP A 55 -41.52 52.30 11.91
N GLU A 56 -42.07 51.17 12.36
CA GLU A 56 -42.39 50.92 13.79
C GLU A 56 -41.19 50.37 14.60
N VAL A 57 -40.06 50.03 13.95
CA VAL A 57 -38.88 49.42 14.61
C VAL A 57 -37.67 50.36 14.68
N ARG A 58 -37.83 51.65 14.31
CA ARG A 58 -36.78 52.67 14.49
C ARG A 58 -37.00 53.47 15.79
N GLY A 59 -36.72 52.84 16.91
CA GLY A 59 -36.56 53.50 18.21
C GLY A 59 -35.34 52.94 18.95
N TYR A 60 -34.32 53.80 19.13
CA TYR A 60 -33.08 53.64 19.91
C TYR A 60 -31.78 53.20 19.18
N PRO A 61 -30.62 53.75 19.60
CA PRO A 61 -29.58 54.21 18.70
C PRO A 61 -28.53 53.16 18.32
N SER A 62 -27.95 53.41 17.15
CA SER A 62 -26.91 52.64 16.47
C SER A 62 -25.62 52.47 17.29
N PHE A 63 -25.30 51.23 17.64
CA PHE A 63 -23.94 50.80 17.92
C PHE A 63 -23.33 50.30 16.60
N SER A 64 -22.41 51.05 16.00
CA SER A 64 -21.70 50.58 14.80
C SER A 64 -20.59 49.60 15.21
N THR A 65 -20.76 48.31 14.91
CA THR A 65 -19.62 47.38 14.87
C THR A 65 -19.08 47.35 13.45
N ARG A 66 -18.05 48.16 13.20
CA ARG A 66 -17.24 48.04 12.00
C ARG A 66 -16.42 46.75 12.11
N ASN A 67 -16.61 45.85 11.15
CA ASN A 67 -15.83 44.64 10.93
C ASN A 67 -14.33 44.88 11.02
N GLY A 68 -13.65 44.06 11.81
CA GLY A 68 -12.20 44.10 11.98
C GLY A 68 -11.64 42.86 12.68
N GLY A 69 -11.44 41.79 11.91
CA GLY A 69 -10.33 40.83 12.04
C GLY A 69 -10.12 40.10 13.37
N PHE A 70 -10.27 38.78 13.31
CA PHE A 70 -10.03 37.77 14.36
C PHE A 70 -8.59 37.73 14.94
N PHE A 71 -7.70 38.65 14.54
CA PHE A 71 -6.29 38.71 14.96
C PHE A 71 -5.87 39.99 15.71
N SER A 72 -6.77 40.91 16.05
CA SER A 72 -6.39 42.18 16.71
C SER A 72 -6.41 42.16 18.25
N ARG A 73 -6.98 41.13 18.89
CA ARG A 73 -7.20 41.13 20.35
C ARG A 73 -6.07 40.57 21.23
N GLN A 74 -4.87 40.34 20.68
CA GLN A 74 -3.76 39.75 21.44
C GLN A 74 -2.44 40.54 21.41
N ARG A 75 -2.49 41.88 21.29
CA ARG A 75 -1.26 42.72 21.26
C ARG A 75 -1.09 43.78 22.36
N HIS A 76 -1.90 43.81 23.41
CA HIS A 76 -1.66 44.73 24.54
C HIS A 76 -1.72 44.06 25.90
N LYS A 77 -0.76 43.17 26.20
CA LYS A 77 -0.34 42.82 27.58
C LYS A 77 1.15 42.45 27.68
N ILE A 78 2.03 43.10 26.89
CA ILE A 78 3.48 43.02 27.08
C ILE A 78 4.09 44.42 26.87
N SER A 79 3.82 45.37 27.78
CA SER A 79 4.67 46.57 27.95
C SER A 79 4.30 47.40 29.19
N THR A 80 4.12 46.78 30.36
CA THR A 80 4.04 47.55 31.62
C THR A 80 4.73 46.83 32.76
N ARG A 81 6.04 46.59 32.62
CA ARG A 81 7.01 46.50 33.75
C ARG A 81 8.41 46.82 33.23
N PHE A 82 8.67 48.09 32.98
CA PHE A 82 10.04 48.62 33.05
C PHE A 82 10.03 49.82 33.99
N HIS A 83 10.82 49.70 35.05
CA HIS A 83 11.04 50.76 36.03
C HIS A 83 11.67 51.96 35.32
N SER A 84 11.04 53.13 35.47
CA SER A 84 11.60 54.40 35.03
C SER A 84 12.84 54.73 35.85
N VAL A 85 14.00 54.78 35.18
CA VAL A 85 15.19 55.43 35.70
C VAL A 85 15.09 56.90 35.31
N ARG A 86 14.78 57.79 36.27
CA ARG A 86 14.95 59.24 36.10
C ARG A 86 16.23 59.69 36.81
N ARG A 87 17.22 60.09 36.02
CA ARG A 87 18.18 61.20 36.26
C ARG A 87 17.86 62.21 35.14
N LEU A 88 17.85 63.53 35.28
CA LEU A 88 18.45 64.50 36.18
C LEU A 88 17.72 65.85 35.93
N SER A 89 17.45 66.68 36.94
CA SER A 89 17.90 68.10 37.01
C SER A 89 17.10 68.99 37.97
N SER A 90 17.87 69.62 38.87
CA SER A 90 17.85 71.01 39.38
C SER A 90 16.60 71.65 40.00
N ARG A 91 16.87 72.27 41.17
CA ARG A 91 16.01 73.11 42.06
C ARG A 91 14.96 72.29 42.81
N GLU A 92 14.82 72.36 44.12
CA GLU A 92 14.96 73.52 45.00
C GLU A 92 15.11 73.04 46.46
N TYR A 93 15.56 73.98 47.29
CA TYR A 93 16.02 73.91 48.66
C TYR A 93 14.97 73.37 49.67
N VAL A 94 15.41 72.69 50.74
CA VAL A 94 15.23 73.06 52.17
C VAL A 94 15.46 71.84 53.09
N ASP A 95 16.47 72.06 53.93
CA ASP A 95 16.86 71.50 55.23
C ASP A 95 15.78 70.82 56.12
N LYS A 96 16.12 69.67 56.73
CA LYS A 96 16.51 69.54 58.16
C LYS A 96 16.34 68.11 58.69
N ASP A 97 17.37 67.65 59.39
CA ASP A 97 17.37 66.85 60.63
C ASP A 97 16.50 65.58 60.69
N ASP A 98 17.12 64.39 60.75
CA ASP A 98 17.29 63.72 62.06
C ASP A 98 17.98 62.35 61.99
N PHE A 99 18.81 62.18 63.00
CA PHE A 99 19.60 61.06 63.49
C PHE A 99 19.09 59.62 63.26
N GLY A 100 19.99 58.79 62.74
CA GLY A 100 20.50 57.60 63.42
C GLY A 100 19.53 56.46 63.76
N ARG A 101 19.84 55.25 63.27
CA ARG A 101 20.18 54.10 64.13
C ARG A 101 20.58 52.89 63.30
N GLU A 102 21.77 52.43 63.60
CA GLU A 102 22.33 51.13 63.29
C GLU A 102 21.55 50.02 64.03
N TRP A 103 21.32 48.88 63.37
CA TRP A 103 21.27 47.61 64.10
C TRP A 103 21.76 46.44 63.24
N LYS A 104 22.91 45.90 63.62
CA LYS A 104 23.41 44.59 63.21
C LYS A 104 22.60 43.48 63.89
N ARG A 105 22.39 42.36 63.21
CA ARG A 105 22.42 41.03 63.86
C ARG A 105 23.02 39.97 62.94
N SER A 106 24.02 39.31 63.52
CA SER A 106 24.75 38.13 63.06
C SER A 106 23.99 36.86 63.45
N GLY A 107 24.20 35.76 62.71
CA GLY A 107 24.13 34.42 63.28
C GLY A 107 23.54 33.31 62.40
N GLY A 108 24.41 32.43 61.89
CA GLY A 108 24.24 30.98 62.05
C GLY A 108 23.70 30.15 60.87
N GLY A 109 24.43 29.07 60.55
CA GLY A 109 23.82 27.82 60.07
C GLY A 109 24.14 27.40 58.64
N CYS A 110 25.14 26.53 58.49
CA CYS A 110 25.41 25.79 57.26
C CYS A 110 24.27 24.79 56.97
N GLY A 111 23.77 24.79 55.73
CA GLY A 111 22.76 23.85 55.23
C GLY A 111 23.11 23.37 53.83
N LEU A 112 23.82 22.25 53.75
CA LEU A 112 24.27 21.53 52.55
C LEU A 112 23.12 20.80 51.81
N GLN A 113 22.06 21.53 51.42
CA GLN A 113 20.97 21.03 50.56
C GLN A 113 20.51 22.06 49.52
N GLY A 114 21.45 22.85 48.98
CA GLY A 114 21.13 23.90 48.00
C GLY A 114 21.53 23.62 46.54
N ALA A 115 22.29 22.57 46.25
CA ALA A 115 23.09 22.50 45.03
C ALA A 115 22.53 21.66 43.87
N LEU A 116 21.20 21.46 43.79
CA LEU A 116 20.57 20.77 42.64
C LEU A 116 19.21 21.34 42.24
N ARG A 117 18.91 22.59 42.60
CA ARG A 117 17.77 23.32 42.04
C ARG A 117 18.27 24.26 40.97
N ILE A 118 18.60 23.71 39.80
CA ILE A 118 18.64 24.51 38.58
C ILE A 118 17.22 25.08 38.42
N PRO A 119 17.01 26.40 38.49
CA PRO A 119 15.70 26.97 38.24
C PRO A 119 15.51 26.96 36.73
N VAL A 120 15.21 25.79 36.17
CA VAL A 120 14.70 25.67 34.80
C VAL A 120 13.40 26.44 34.82
N ARG A 121 13.42 27.68 34.31
CA ARG A 121 12.27 28.58 34.21
C ARG A 121 11.06 27.74 33.81
N ARG A 122 10.02 27.67 34.64
CA ARG A 122 8.84 26.77 34.49
C ARG A 122 8.25 26.72 33.07
N GLY A 123 8.40 27.77 32.26
CA GLY A 123 8.02 27.80 30.85
C GLY A 123 8.91 26.95 29.91
N ARG A 124 10.23 26.88 30.14
CA ARG A 124 11.17 26.06 29.36
C ARG A 124 10.98 24.56 29.62
N PHE A 125 10.66 24.17 30.85
CA PHE A 125 10.36 22.76 31.17
C PHE A 125 9.06 22.28 30.51
N ARG A 126 8.00 23.11 30.49
CA ARG A 126 6.75 22.79 29.77
C ARG A 126 6.96 22.64 28.27
N LEU A 127 7.83 23.47 27.68
CA LEU A 127 8.17 23.40 26.27
C LEU A 127 8.99 22.15 25.94
N LEU A 128 9.99 21.80 26.77
CA LEU A 128 10.74 20.55 26.64
C LEU A 128 9.85 19.32 26.82
N LEU A 129 8.94 19.33 27.80
CA LEU A 129 7.96 18.27 27.99
C LEU A 129 7.03 18.13 26.77
N ALA A 130 6.55 19.24 26.22
CA ALA A 130 5.73 19.22 25.01
C ALA A 130 6.50 18.67 23.80
N LEU A 131 7.75 19.09 23.61
CA LEU A 131 8.61 18.54 22.55
C LEU A 131 8.88 17.05 22.74
N LEU A 132 9.09 16.61 23.97
CA LEU A 132 9.28 15.19 24.29
C LEU A 132 8.00 14.39 24.02
N LEU A 133 6.82 14.92 24.37
CA LEU A 133 5.53 14.27 24.06
C LEU A 133 5.27 14.23 22.55
N VAL A 134 5.62 15.29 21.81
CA VAL A 134 5.55 15.29 20.34
C VAL A 134 6.54 14.30 19.75
N TRP A 135 7.75 14.20 20.28
CA TRP A 135 8.76 13.25 19.82
C TRP A 135 8.36 11.80 20.11
N VAL A 136 7.82 11.51 21.30
CA VAL A 136 7.27 10.20 21.64
C VAL A 136 6.07 9.89 20.74
N GLY A 137 5.14 10.83 20.59
CA GLY A 137 4.01 10.68 19.67
C GLY A 137 4.47 10.42 18.23
N TYR A 138 5.47 11.16 17.76
CA TYR A 138 6.09 10.95 16.46
C TYR A 138 6.66 9.54 16.35
N LEU A 139 7.44 9.05 17.31
CA LEU A 139 7.97 7.68 17.27
C LEU A 139 6.88 6.60 17.25
N PHE A 140 5.80 6.77 18.02
CA PHE A 140 4.69 5.82 18.05
C PHE A 140 3.86 5.84 16.77
N PHE A 141 3.67 7.01 16.14
CA PHE A 141 2.86 7.16 14.92
C PHE A 141 3.68 7.20 13.63
N TRP A 142 5.02 7.16 13.70
CA TRP A 142 5.93 7.31 12.56
C TRP A 142 5.62 6.28 11.46
N THR A 143 5.41 5.03 11.85
CA THR A 143 5.09 3.94 10.94
C THR A 143 3.78 4.21 10.19
N SER A 144 2.71 4.56 10.90
CA SER A 144 1.40 4.88 10.31
C SER A 144 1.47 6.12 9.42
N ILE A 145 2.23 7.15 9.81
CA ILE A 145 2.43 8.37 9.02
C ILE A 145 3.15 8.03 7.71
N ILE A 146 4.24 7.27 7.76
CA ILE A 146 4.96 6.85 6.56
C ILE A 146 4.09 6.00 5.65
N GLN A 147 3.36 5.02 6.20
CA GLN A 147 2.49 4.14 5.41
C GLN A 147 1.40 4.96 4.70
N THR A 148 0.80 5.91 5.40
CA THR A 148 -0.22 6.80 4.83
C THR A 148 0.38 7.72 3.75
N TYR A 149 1.59 8.24 3.99
CA TYR A 149 2.31 9.05 3.01
C TYR A 149 2.67 8.26 1.75
N ARG A 150 3.22 7.05 1.91
CA ARG A 150 3.59 6.15 0.80
C ARG A 150 2.38 5.74 -0.04
N ARG A 151 1.24 5.48 0.61
CA ARG A 151 -0.03 5.20 -0.06
C ARG A 151 -0.65 6.43 -0.75
N SER A 152 -0.30 7.64 -0.33
CA SER A 152 -0.84 8.85 -0.95
C SER A 152 -0.37 9.00 -2.41
N PRO A 153 -1.08 9.80 -3.24
CA PRO A 153 -0.66 10.08 -4.62
C PRO A 153 0.76 10.66 -4.73
N ILE A 154 1.26 11.32 -3.68
CA ILE A 154 2.62 11.88 -3.61
C ILE A 154 3.65 10.76 -3.38
N GLY A 155 3.31 9.76 -2.57
CA GLY A 155 4.15 8.60 -2.32
C GLY A 155 4.16 7.60 -3.47
N GLY A 156 3.13 7.62 -4.32
CA GLY A 156 3.04 6.82 -5.54
C GLY A 156 2.77 5.33 -5.31
N GLY A 157 2.55 4.89 -4.06
CA GLY A 157 2.24 3.49 -3.74
C GLY A 157 0.87 3.05 -4.26
N ASN A 158 -0.12 3.94 -4.27
CA ASN A 158 -1.46 3.66 -4.81
C ASN A 158 -1.49 3.31 -6.30
N LYS A 159 -0.42 3.60 -7.05
CA LYS A 159 -0.30 3.24 -8.46
C LYS A 159 -0.04 1.76 -8.70
N PHE A 160 0.38 1.02 -7.68
CA PHE A 160 0.78 -0.38 -7.79
C PHE A 160 -0.18 -1.28 -7.01
N VAL A 161 -0.65 -2.33 -7.67
CA VAL A 161 -1.48 -3.38 -7.09
C VAL A 161 -0.76 -4.71 -7.27
N ILE A 162 -0.52 -5.41 -6.17
CA ILE A 162 -0.01 -6.78 -6.18
C ILE A 162 -1.21 -7.72 -6.23
N ILE A 163 -1.25 -8.61 -7.20
CA ILE A 163 -2.27 -9.64 -7.35
C ILE A 163 -1.67 -10.97 -6.95
N LEU A 164 -2.32 -11.65 -6.02
CA LEU A 164 -1.96 -12.99 -5.59
C LEU A 164 -3.17 -13.92 -5.76
N GLY A 165 -3.03 -14.92 -6.62
CA GLY A 165 -3.97 -16.04 -6.67
C GLY A 165 -3.83 -16.89 -5.42
N SER A 166 -4.91 -17.08 -4.66
CA SER A 166 -4.94 -17.90 -3.45
C SER A 166 -6.08 -18.92 -3.54
N ASN A 167 -5.92 -20.04 -2.85
CA ASN A 167 -6.93 -21.09 -2.79
C ASN A 167 -7.23 -21.41 -1.32
N VAL A 168 -8.10 -20.59 -0.72
CA VAL A 168 -8.33 -20.54 0.73
C VAL A 168 -9.12 -21.76 1.27
N GLU A 169 -9.84 -22.49 0.43
CA GLU A 169 -10.73 -23.60 0.84
C GLU A 169 -10.34 -24.97 0.23
N GLY A 170 -9.30 -25.04 -0.61
CA GLY A 170 -8.79 -26.28 -1.24
C GLY A 170 -9.39 -26.59 -2.62
N GLY A 171 -8.92 -27.66 -3.27
CA GLY A 171 -9.41 -28.08 -4.59
C GLY A 171 -10.67 -28.94 -4.52
N VAL A 172 -11.32 -29.14 -5.68
CA VAL A 172 -12.47 -30.05 -5.82
C VAL A 172 -12.03 -31.52 -5.87
N MET A 173 -10.88 -31.80 -6.47
CA MET A 173 -10.36 -33.16 -6.70
C MET A 173 -9.32 -33.59 -5.65
N GLU A 174 -8.53 -32.65 -5.11
CA GLU A 174 -7.54 -32.91 -4.07
C GLU A 174 -7.71 -31.96 -2.88
N TRP A 175 -7.74 -32.55 -1.69
CA TRP A 175 -7.71 -31.78 -0.44
C TRP A 175 -6.34 -31.15 -0.27
N LYS A 176 -6.34 -29.84 0.00
CA LYS A 176 -5.11 -29.07 0.18
C LYS A 176 -4.27 -29.63 1.32
N GLY A 177 -3.03 -29.99 1.00
CA GLY A 177 -2.09 -30.59 1.96
C GLY A 177 -1.61 -29.58 3.02
N ALA A 178 -1.14 -30.07 4.17
CA ALA A 178 -0.61 -29.21 5.24
C ALA A 178 0.55 -28.31 4.77
N ARG A 179 1.40 -28.83 3.85
CA ARG A 179 2.48 -28.05 3.23
C ARG A 179 1.94 -26.90 2.38
N GLU A 180 0.95 -27.15 1.53
CA GLU A 180 0.33 -26.14 0.67
C GLU A 180 -0.38 -25.04 1.48
N TRP A 181 -1.05 -25.43 2.57
CA TRP A 181 -1.61 -24.48 3.53
C TRP A 181 -0.54 -23.56 4.13
N ALA A 182 0.60 -24.14 4.49
CA ALA A 182 1.70 -23.40 5.05
C ALA A 182 2.36 -22.49 4.00
N ILE A 183 2.56 -22.96 2.77
CA ILE A 183 3.07 -22.16 1.64
C ILE A 183 2.17 -20.95 1.41
N GLU A 184 0.86 -21.16 1.25
CA GLU A 184 -0.08 -20.06 1.02
C GLU A 184 -0.06 -19.04 2.16
N ARG A 185 -0.15 -19.51 3.40
CA ARG A 185 -0.13 -18.62 4.56
C ARG A 185 1.15 -17.77 4.63
N ASN A 186 2.30 -18.39 4.40
CA ASN A 186 3.59 -17.69 4.43
C ASN A 186 3.72 -16.71 3.25
N SER A 187 3.28 -17.11 2.05
CA SER A 187 3.32 -16.27 0.84
C SER A 187 2.41 -15.04 0.96
N ILE A 188 1.17 -15.23 1.45
CA ILE A 188 0.24 -14.12 1.75
C ILE A 188 0.88 -13.16 2.76
N TRP A 189 1.47 -13.70 3.83
CA TRP A 189 2.10 -12.85 4.86
C TRP A 189 3.27 -12.05 4.31
N ASN A 190 4.14 -12.68 3.50
CA ASN A 190 5.27 -12.03 2.84
C ASN A 190 4.83 -10.86 1.96
N LYS A 191 3.91 -11.11 1.02
CA LYS A 191 3.40 -10.09 0.08
C LYS A 191 2.64 -8.99 0.79
N LYS A 192 1.86 -9.34 1.83
CA LYS A 192 1.14 -8.36 2.66
C LYS A 192 2.11 -7.46 3.41
N ARG A 193 3.20 -8.00 3.96
CA ARG A 193 4.23 -7.21 4.63
C ARG A 193 4.90 -6.23 3.66
N TYR A 194 5.26 -6.70 2.47
CA TYR A 194 5.86 -5.85 1.43
C TYR A 194 4.91 -4.74 0.97
N ALA A 195 3.65 -5.08 0.67
CA ALA A 195 2.64 -4.12 0.25
C ALA A 195 2.36 -3.05 1.32
N GLN A 196 2.23 -3.45 2.58
CA GLN A 196 2.03 -2.52 3.70
C GLN A 196 3.21 -1.58 3.91
N ASN A 197 4.45 -2.06 3.73
CA ASN A 197 5.63 -1.22 3.86
C ASN A 197 5.65 -0.09 2.83
N TRP A 198 5.27 -0.36 1.59
CA TRP A 198 5.34 0.59 0.48
C TRP A 198 4.03 1.27 0.12
N GLY A 199 2.95 0.95 0.84
CA GLY A 199 1.63 1.50 0.57
C GLY A 199 1.03 1.00 -0.74
N TYR A 200 1.46 -0.17 -1.22
CA TYR A 200 0.84 -0.88 -2.33
C TYR A 200 -0.45 -1.57 -1.88
N GLU A 201 -1.34 -1.81 -2.82
CA GLU A 201 -2.53 -2.61 -2.56
C GLU A 201 -2.24 -4.10 -2.82
N LEU A 202 -2.81 -5.00 -2.01
CA LEU A 202 -2.69 -6.45 -2.21
C LEU A 202 -4.08 -7.02 -2.47
N GLU A 203 -4.30 -7.50 -3.68
CA GLU A 203 -5.50 -8.23 -4.06
C GLU A 203 -5.28 -9.74 -3.88
N LEU A 204 -6.06 -10.33 -2.97
CA LEU A 204 -6.12 -11.78 -2.79
C LEU A 204 -7.28 -12.32 -3.63
N ALA A 205 -6.96 -12.87 -4.79
CA ALA A 205 -7.93 -13.48 -5.67
C ALA A 205 -8.21 -14.92 -5.22
N ASN A 206 -9.48 -15.27 -4.98
CA ASN A 206 -9.84 -16.62 -4.63
C ASN A 206 -10.19 -17.43 -5.89
N LEU A 207 -9.32 -18.37 -6.27
CA LEU A 207 -9.45 -19.17 -7.49
C LEU A 207 -10.45 -20.34 -7.34
N LEU A 208 -10.98 -20.58 -6.13
CA LEU A 208 -11.88 -21.70 -5.82
C LEU A 208 -13.21 -21.70 -6.54
N ALA A 209 -13.86 -20.54 -6.60
CA ALA A 209 -15.24 -20.46 -7.08
C ALA A 209 -15.35 -20.90 -8.55
N LYS A 210 -14.24 -20.83 -9.29
CA LYS A 210 -14.13 -21.17 -10.71
C LYS A 210 -13.73 -22.63 -10.96
N LYS A 211 -13.07 -23.32 -10.00
CA LYS A 211 -12.78 -24.77 -10.05
C LYS A 211 -14.04 -25.65 -10.03
N ARG A 212 -15.20 -25.12 -9.61
CA ARG A 212 -16.43 -25.92 -9.39
C ARG A 212 -17.04 -26.54 -10.66
N TYR A 213 -16.65 -26.09 -11.85
CA TYR A 213 -17.31 -26.48 -13.11
C TYR A 213 -16.38 -26.73 -14.31
N SER A 214 -15.06 -26.72 -14.15
CA SER A 214 -14.12 -26.96 -15.26
C SER A 214 -13.10 -28.03 -14.93
N HIS A 215 -12.72 -28.82 -15.94
CA HIS A 215 -11.56 -29.70 -15.92
C HIS A 215 -10.32 -28.96 -15.34
N GLU A 216 -9.42 -29.70 -14.66
CA GLU A 216 -8.27 -29.22 -13.87
C GLU A 216 -7.33 -28.20 -14.56
N TRP A 217 -7.51 -27.98 -15.86
CA TRP A 217 -6.64 -27.17 -16.71
C TRP A 217 -6.87 -25.66 -16.62
N ARG A 218 -7.90 -25.17 -15.91
CA ARG A 218 -8.29 -23.74 -15.91
C ARG A 218 -7.47 -22.83 -14.99
N GLU A 219 -6.76 -23.37 -14.00
CA GLU A 219 -6.19 -22.57 -12.89
C GLU A 219 -5.24 -21.46 -13.34
N SER A 220 -4.39 -21.76 -14.31
CA SER A 220 -3.36 -20.83 -14.76
C SER A 220 -3.91 -19.77 -15.73
N TRP A 221 -4.98 -20.11 -16.47
CA TRP A 221 -5.67 -19.19 -17.36
C TRP A 221 -6.50 -18.14 -16.58
N GLU A 222 -6.92 -18.43 -15.35
CA GLU A 222 -7.74 -17.50 -14.53
C GLU A 222 -7.07 -16.14 -14.27
N LYS A 223 -5.74 -16.08 -14.44
CA LYS A 223 -4.94 -14.84 -14.41
C LYS A 223 -5.61 -13.70 -15.18
N GLY A 224 -6.07 -13.95 -16.41
CA GLY A 224 -6.64 -12.89 -17.25
C GLY A 224 -7.91 -12.26 -16.67
N ASP A 225 -8.83 -13.08 -16.17
CA ASP A 225 -10.05 -12.61 -15.52
C ASP A 225 -9.76 -11.83 -14.23
N VAL A 226 -8.84 -12.37 -13.41
CA VAL A 226 -8.49 -11.78 -12.12
C VAL A 226 -7.82 -10.42 -12.33
N ILE A 227 -6.93 -10.30 -13.31
CA ILE A 227 -6.29 -9.02 -13.67
C ILE A 227 -7.36 -8.02 -14.09
N ARG A 228 -8.31 -8.42 -14.94
CA ARG A 228 -9.41 -7.56 -15.40
C ARG A 228 -10.30 -7.11 -14.24
N GLU A 229 -10.59 -8.00 -13.29
CA GLU A 229 -11.35 -7.67 -12.08
C GLU A 229 -10.58 -6.70 -11.16
N ALA A 230 -9.29 -6.94 -10.95
CA ALA A 230 -8.43 -6.04 -10.18
C ALA A 230 -8.35 -4.64 -10.81
N MET A 231 -8.25 -4.54 -12.14
CA MET A 231 -8.29 -3.27 -12.86
C MET A 231 -9.62 -2.53 -12.67
N ARG A 232 -10.75 -3.23 -12.59
CA ARG A 232 -12.05 -2.60 -12.29
C ARG A 232 -12.14 -2.14 -10.83
N LYS A 233 -11.61 -2.93 -9.91
CA LYS A 233 -11.65 -2.66 -8.46
C LYS A 233 -10.77 -1.48 -8.05
N TYR A 234 -9.61 -1.31 -8.69
CA TYR A 234 -8.61 -0.30 -8.33
C TYR A 234 -8.38 0.71 -9.46
N PRO A 235 -9.34 1.61 -9.77
CA PRO A 235 -9.28 2.50 -10.93
C PRO A 235 -8.06 3.42 -10.96
N ASP A 236 -7.54 3.81 -9.79
CA ASP A 236 -6.41 4.73 -9.66
C ASP A 236 -5.04 4.05 -9.88
N ALA A 237 -5.01 2.71 -9.95
CA ALA A 237 -3.79 1.96 -10.16
C ALA A 237 -3.38 1.92 -11.64
N GLU A 238 -2.08 2.11 -11.87
CA GLU A 238 -1.45 2.13 -13.19
C GLU A 238 -0.86 0.75 -13.52
N TRP A 239 -0.18 0.13 -12.56
CA TRP A 239 0.55 -1.13 -12.73
C TRP A 239 0.01 -2.21 -11.80
N PHE A 240 -0.17 -3.39 -12.37
CA PHE A 240 -0.65 -4.60 -11.71
C PHE A 240 0.46 -5.63 -11.77
N TRP A 241 0.95 -6.04 -10.61
CA TRP A 241 2.00 -7.04 -10.48
C TRP A 241 1.38 -8.38 -10.12
N TRP A 242 1.39 -9.32 -11.05
CA TRP A 242 1.01 -10.69 -10.74
C TRP A 242 2.18 -11.40 -10.05
N LEU A 243 1.88 -12.06 -8.92
CA LEU A 243 2.83 -12.92 -8.22
C LEU A 243 2.19 -14.26 -7.89
N ASP A 244 2.85 -15.35 -8.28
CA ASP A 244 2.43 -16.70 -7.92
C ASP A 244 2.63 -16.99 -6.42
N LEU A 245 1.90 -17.98 -5.91
CA LEU A 245 1.99 -18.42 -4.51
C LEU A 245 3.42 -18.87 -4.14
N ASN A 246 4.12 -19.52 -5.07
CA ASN A 246 5.46 -20.07 -4.87
C ASN A 246 6.57 -19.03 -5.07
N THR A 247 6.24 -17.73 -4.99
CA THR A 247 7.23 -16.64 -4.99
C THR A 247 7.43 -16.07 -3.60
N TRP A 248 8.62 -15.55 -3.32
CA TRP A 248 8.97 -14.90 -2.06
C TRP A 248 9.70 -13.58 -2.31
N VAL A 249 9.18 -12.48 -1.76
CA VAL A 249 9.85 -11.18 -1.78
C VAL A 249 10.97 -11.18 -0.74
N MET A 250 12.22 -11.05 -1.18
CA MET A 250 13.41 -11.14 -0.35
C MET A 250 13.75 -9.79 0.29
N GLU A 251 13.70 -8.72 -0.50
CA GLU A 251 14.09 -7.37 -0.11
C GLU A 251 12.87 -6.50 0.21
N TYR A 252 12.61 -6.26 1.51
CA TYR A 252 11.48 -5.43 1.94
C TYR A 252 11.78 -3.92 1.94
N ASP A 253 13.06 -3.55 1.89
CA ASP A 253 13.53 -2.16 2.00
C ASP A 253 13.69 -1.46 0.65
N THR A 254 13.42 -2.17 -0.45
CA THR A 254 13.47 -1.65 -1.81
C THR A 254 12.07 -1.53 -2.39
N SER A 255 11.70 -0.32 -2.85
CA SER A 255 10.44 -0.08 -3.54
C SER A 255 10.51 -0.48 -5.03
N LEU A 256 9.39 -0.88 -5.63
CA LEU A 256 9.28 -1.13 -7.07
C LEU A 256 9.70 0.08 -7.92
N GLN A 257 9.37 1.29 -7.47
CA GLN A 257 9.74 2.52 -8.17
C GLN A 257 11.25 2.68 -8.26
N HIS A 258 11.95 2.52 -7.14
CA HIS A 258 13.40 2.59 -7.12
C HIS A 258 14.07 1.42 -7.85
N HIS A 259 13.52 0.21 -7.70
CA HIS A 259 14.06 -1.01 -8.30
C HIS A 259 13.95 -1.03 -9.83
N LEU A 260 12.84 -0.51 -10.37
CA LEU A 260 12.52 -0.68 -11.78
C LEU A 260 11.92 0.56 -12.43
N PHE A 261 10.80 1.08 -11.90
CA PHE A 261 9.95 2.01 -12.68
C PHE A 261 10.50 3.44 -12.85
N ASN A 262 11.42 3.90 -11.99
CA ASN A 262 12.02 5.23 -12.13
C ASN A 262 13.02 5.30 -13.30
N ASP A 263 13.58 4.16 -13.70
CA ASP A 263 14.59 4.05 -14.76
C ASP A 263 14.28 2.83 -15.64
N LEU A 264 13.02 2.74 -16.10
CA LEU A 264 12.51 1.57 -16.78
C LEU A 264 13.25 1.29 -18.11
N GLU A 265 13.68 2.35 -18.80
CA GLU A 265 14.37 2.28 -20.10
C GLU A 265 15.72 1.55 -20.00
N SER A 266 16.45 1.68 -18.88
CA SER A 266 17.76 1.04 -18.71
C SER A 266 17.67 -0.43 -18.33
N HIS A 267 16.56 -0.85 -17.71
CA HIS A 267 16.36 -2.21 -17.20
C HIS A 267 15.63 -3.12 -18.18
N VAL A 268 14.85 -2.55 -19.11
CA VAL A 268 14.05 -3.30 -20.07
C VAL A 268 14.78 -3.44 -21.39
N TYR A 269 14.83 -4.65 -21.93
CA TYR A 269 15.16 -4.90 -23.32
C TYR A 269 13.90 -5.30 -24.08
N ARG A 270 13.81 -4.88 -25.34
CA ARG A 270 12.63 -5.13 -26.20
C ARG A 270 12.92 -6.12 -27.31
N ASP A 271 14.15 -6.12 -27.78
CA ASP A 271 14.63 -7.08 -28.76
C ASP A 271 14.72 -8.48 -28.13
N ILE A 272 13.84 -9.37 -28.56
CA ILE A 272 13.82 -10.77 -28.10
C ILE A 272 15.14 -11.49 -28.40
N THR A 273 15.93 -11.05 -29.38
CA THR A 273 17.19 -11.69 -29.73
C THR A 273 18.28 -11.51 -28.67
N ALA A 274 18.14 -10.52 -27.77
CA ALA A 274 19.08 -10.29 -26.68
C ALA A 274 19.16 -11.49 -25.71
N TYR A 275 18.03 -12.15 -25.45
CA TYR A 275 17.95 -13.40 -24.71
C TYR A 275 16.78 -14.21 -25.26
N ASN A 276 17.07 -15.32 -25.93
CA ASN A 276 16.08 -16.07 -26.70
C ASN A 276 16.21 -17.60 -26.49
N PRO A 277 15.81 -18.12 -25.32
CA PRO A 277 15.91 -19.55 -24.99
C PRO A 277 15.12 -20.42 -25.97
N LEU A 278 14.01 -19.92 -26.50
CA LEU A 278 13.11 -20.61 -27.41
C LEU A 278 13.46 -20.47 -28.89
N ASN A 279 14.53 -19.74 -29.20
CA ASN A 279 14.94 -19.42 -30.58
C ASN A 279 13.78 -18.87 -31.43
N ILE A 280 12.95 -18.04 -30.82
CA ILE A 280 11.83 -17.36 -31.48
C ILE A 280 12.40 -16.42 -32.53
N THR A 281 12.06 -16.65 -33.79
CA THR A 281 12.43 -15.71 -34.84
C THR A 281 11.55 -14.48 -34.73
N HIS A 282 12.16 -13.30 -34.61
CA HIS A 282 11.43 -12.06 -34.85
C HIS A 282 10.89 -12.14 -36.27
N PRO A 283 9.60 -11.85 -36.53
CA PRO A 283 9.06 -12.12 -37.85
C PRO A 283 9.78 -11.30 -38.90
N LEU A 284 9.89 -11.97 -40.05
CA LEU A 284 10.50 -11.45 -41.25
C LEU A 284 9.73 -10.18 -41.68
N PRO A 285 10.41 -9.21 -42.32
CA PRO A 285 9.79 -7.98 -42.79
C PRO A 285 8.78 -8.28 -43.91
N GLU A 286 7.57 -8.65 -43.51
CA GLU A 286 6.43 -8.87 -44.39
C GLU A 286 5.88 -7.53 -44.92
N PHE A 287 5.39 -7.53 -46.15
CA PHE A 287 4.95 -6.30 -46.83
C PHE A 287 3.74 -5.62 -46.15
N TRP A 288 2.93 -6.38 -45.44
CA TRP A 288 1.71 -5.91 -44.76
C TRP A 288 1.95 -5.40 -43.34
N LEU A 289 3.15 -5.60 -42.78
CA LEU A 289 3.53 -5.05 -41.47
C LEU A 289 3.80 -3.56 -41.60
N ASP A 290 3.38 -2.78 -40.60
CA ASP A 290 3.76 -1.38 -40.43
C ASP A 290 5.20 -1.25 -39.92
N GLU A 291 5.73 -0.03 -39.91
CA GLU A 291 7.11 0.23 -39.46
C GLU A 291 7.32 -0.19 -38.00
N LEU A 292 6.32 0.03 -37.14
CA LEU A 292 6.33 -0.36 -35.75
C LEU A 292 6.39 -1.88 -35.57
N GLY A 293 5.56 -2.64 -36.30
CA GLY A 293 5.51 -4.10 -36.21
C GLY A 293 6.71 -4.82 -36.82
N ARG A 294 7.48 -4.13 -37.68
CA ARG A 294 8.76 -4.60 -38.23
C ARG A 294 9.96 -4.30 -37.32
N SER A 295 9.85 -3.28 -36.47
CA SER A 295 10.92 -2.87 -35.56
C SER A 295 11.19 -3.93 -34.49
N LEU A 296 12.48 -4.24 -34.25
CA LEU A 296 12.91 -5.15 -33.19
C LEU A 296 12.63 -4.59 -31.80
N GLU A 297 12.73 -3.26 -31.66
CA GLU A 297 12.57 -2.56 -30.38
C GLU A 297 11.24 -1.80 -30.29
N GLY A 298 10.33 -2.00 -31.24
CA GLY A 298 9.10 -1.22 -31.35
C GLY A 298 9.40 0.27 -31.58
N ASP A 299 8.86 1.14 -30.73
CA ASP A 299 9.03 2.60 -30.80
C ASP A 299 10.20 3.12 -29.94
N GLY A 300 10.93 2.24 -29.24
CA GLY A 300 12.07 2.59 -28.39
C GLY A 300 11.71 3.39 -27.14
N LYS A 301 10.42 3.54 -26.79
CA LYS A 301 10.00 4.33 -25.62
C LYS A 301 9.56 3.41 -24.49
N ALA A 302 9.94 3.74 -23.25
CA ALA A 302 9.48 3.01 -22.08
C ALA A 302 7.98 3.22 -21.80
N ASP A 303 7.44 4.40 -22.15
CA ASP A 303 6.03 4.74 -21.92
C ASP A 303 5.04 3.91 -22.75
N SER A 304 5.49 3.27 -23.83
CA SER A 304 4.65 2.39 -24.66
C SER A 304 4.54 0.97 -24.12
N LEU A 305 5.33 0.64 -23.09
CA LEU A 305 5.31 -0.67 -22.44
C LEU A 305 4.03 -0.84 -21.63
N ASN A 306 3.34 -1.94 -21.90
CA ASN A 306 2.10 -2.33 -21.23
C ASN A 306 2.24 -3.66 -20.50
N MET A 307 3.19 -4.51 -20.88
CA MET A 307 3.47 -5.76 -20.18
C MET A 307 4.99 -5.91 -20.00
N LEU A 308 5.41 -6.23 -18.77
CA LEU A 308 6.80 -6.51 -18.44
C LEU A 308 6.89 -7.93 -17.90
N LEU A 309 7.67 -8.77 -18.55
CA LEU A 309 7.84 -10.17 -18.14
C LEU A 309 9.31 -10.59 -18.25
N THR A 310 9.64 -11.71 -17.63
CA THR A 310 10.97 -12.29 -17.70
C THR A 310 10.97 -13.53 -18.57
N GLN A 311 12.11 -13.83 -19.17
CA GLN A 311 12.33 -15.10 -19.84
C GLN A 311 13.19 -16.00 -18.94
N ASP A 312 12.84 -17.27 -18.84
CA ASP A 312 13.61 -18.31 -18.13
C ASP A 312 14.23 -19.31 -19.13
N CYS A 313 14.68 -20.48 -18.71
CA CYS A 313 15.22 -21.50 -19.64
C CYS A 313 14.19 -22.13 -20.56
N ALA A 314 12.90 -22.08 -20.22
CA ALA A 314 11.83 -22.68 -20.98
C ALA A 314 11.09 -21.67 -21.85
N GLY A 315 11.29 -20.36 -21.64
CA GLY A 315 10.60 -19.33 -22.43
C GLY A 315 10.08 -18.20 -21.56
N PHE A 316 8.84 -17.79 -21.80
CA PHE A 316 8.20 -16.69 -21.07
C PHE A 316 7.73 -17.18 -19.71
N ASN A 317 8.19 -16.51 -18.64
CA ASN A 317 7.76 -16.85 -17.30
C ASN A 317 6.66 -15.91 -16.80
N LEU A 318 5.52 -16.49 -16.42
CA LEU A 318 4.34 -15.78 -15.92
C LEU A 318 4.09 -15.98 -14.41
N GLY A 319 5.13 -16.34 -13.66
CA GLY A 319 5.09 -16.43 -12.20
C GLY A 319 5.31 -15.08 -11.50
N SER A 320 5.95 -14.13 -12.19
CA SER A 320 6.12 -12.75 -11.74
C SER A 320 6.19 -11.83 -12.97
N PHE A 321 5.13 -11.05 -13.20
CA PHE A 321 5.07 -10.13 -14.34
C PHE A 321 4.18 -8.92 -14.05
N PHE A 322 4.45 -7.82 -14.74
CA PHE A 322 3.69 -6.59 -14.61
C PHE A 322 2.82 -6.35 -15.83
N VAL A 323 1.63 -5.81 -15.58
CA VAL A 323 0.71 -5.35 -16.62
C VAL A 323 0.24 -3.96 -16.27
N ARG A 324 0.27 -3.06 -17.25
CA ARG A 324 -0.24 -1.70 -17.15
C ARG A 324 -1.72 -1.67 -17.53
N ARG A 325 -2.50 -0.84 -16.86
CA ARG A 325 -3.86 -0.50 -17.32
C ARG A 325 -3.77 0.24 -18.65
N SER A 326 -4.31 -0.35 -19.72
CA SER A 326 -4.40 0.29 -21.03
C SER A 326 -5.41 -0.44 -21.92
N ASP A 327 -5.86 0.22 -22.98
CA ASP A 327 -6.67 -0.42 -24.02
C ASP A 327 -5.92 -1.57 -24.72
N TRP A 328 -4.58 -1.48 -24.77
CA TRP A 328 -3.74 -2.56 -25.30
C TRP A 328 -3.85 -3.81 -24.42
N THR A 329 -3.80 -3.63 -23.10
CA THR A 329 -3.91 -4.72 -22.14
C THR A 329 -5.29 -5.37 -22.22
N ASP A 330 -6.36 -4.59 -22.27
CA ASP A 330 -7.71 -5.15 -22.39
C ASP A 330 -7.85 -6.04 -23.64
N ARG A 331 -7.30 -5.59 -24.78
CA ARG A 331 -7.27 -6.39 -26.02
C ARG A 331 -6.41 -7.64 -25.91
N LEU A 332 -5.25 -7.54 -25.22
CA LEU A 332 -4.41 -8.71 -24.97
C LEU A 332 -5.15 -9.73 -24.11
N LEU A 333 -5.78 -9.30 -23.02
CA LEU A 333 -6.52 -10.20 -22.12
C LEU A 333 -7.72 -10.87 -22.80
N ASP A 334 -8.35 -10.22 -23.78
CA ASP A 334 -9.41 -10.82 -24.59
C ASP A 334 -8.86 -11.86 -25.58
N THR A 335 -7.74 -11.55 -26.24
CA THR A 335 -7.09 -12.46 -27.19
C THR A 335 -6.44 -13.66 -26.49
N TRP A 336 -5.87 -13.42 -25.31
CA TRP A 336 -5.19 -14.44 -24.53
C TRP A 336 -6.18 -15.42 -23.89
N TRP A 337 -7.40 -14.99 -23.59
CA TRP A 337 -8.48 -15.86 -23.14
C TRP A 337 -9.33 -16.44 -24.30
N ASP A 338 -8.83 -16.42 -25.54
CA ASP A 338 -9.60 -16.91 -26.68
C ASP A 338 -9.94 -18.42 -26.51
N PRO A 339 -11.21 -18.84 -26.70
CA PRO A 339 -11.63 -20.23 -26.57
C PRO A 339 -10.85 -21.21 -27.46
N VAL A 340 -10.32 -20.79 -28.60
CA VAL A 340 -9.48 -21.64 -29.45
C VAL A 340 -8.19 -22.01 -28.72
N MET A 341 -7.53 -21.02 -28.14
CA MET A 341 -6.27 -21.22 -27.40
C MET A 341 -6.52 -22.03 -26.13
N TYR A 342 -7.58 -21.69 -25.40
CA TYR A 342 -7.91 -22.33 -24.13
C TYR A 342 -8.51 -23.75 -24.31
N GLU A 343 -9.44 -23.97 -25.24
CA GLU A 343 -10.14 -25.26 -25.35
C GLU A 343 -9.49 -26.23 -26.33
N GLN A 344 -8.80 -25.76 -27.38
CA GLN A 344 -8.25 -26.66 -28.40
C GLN A 344 -6.76 -26.94 -28.17
N MET A 345 -5.97 -25.91 -27.83
CA MET A 345 -4.51 -26.04 -27.71
C MET A 345 -4.03 -26.45 -26.31
N HIS A 346 -4.88 -26.41 -25.27
CA HIS A 346 -4.46 -26.76 -23.90
C HIS A 346 -4.00 -28.22 -23.72
N MET A 347 -4.31 -29.11 -24.66
CA MET A 347 -3.83 -30.49 -24.67
C MET A 347 -2.47 -30.63 -25.38
N GLU A 348 -2.12 -29.67 -26.25
CA GLU A 348 -0.86 -29.65 -26.99
C GLU A 348 0.21 -28.84 -26.24
N TRP A 349 -0.20 -27.78 -25.55
CA TRP A 349 0.66 -26.89 -24.78
C TRP A 349 0.87 -27.35 -23.34
N GLU A 350 2.10 -27.74 -23.04
CA GLU A 350 2.50 -28.21 -21.72
C GLU A 350 2.46 -27.08 -20.67
N HIS A 351 2.88 -25.88 -21.05
CA HIS A 351 2.93 -24.71 -20.16
C HIS A 351 1.71 -23.79 -20.30
N LYS A 352 0.63 -24.29 -20.92
CA LYS A 352 -0.72 -23.69 -20.91
C LYS A 352 -0.73 -22.22 -21.35
N GLU A 353 -0.95 -21.30 -20.41
CA GLU A 353 -1.09 -19.87 -20.69
C GLU A 353 0.23 -19.22 -21.11
N GLN A 354 1.37 -19.80 -20.71
CA GLN A 354 2.71 -19.33 -21.11
C GLN A 354 2.92 -19.57 -22.60
N ASP A 355 2.76 -20.82 -23.04
CA ASP A 355 2.84 -21.20 -24.47
C ASP A 355 1.83 -20.40 -25.31
N ALA A 356 0.63 -20.14 -24.78
CA ALA A 356 -0.36 -19.32 -25.45
C ALA A 356 0.10 -17.87 -25.68
N LEU A 357 0.73 -17.27 -24.66
CA LEU A 357 1.27 -15.92 -24.78
C LEU A 357 2.44 -15.87 -25.75
N GLU A 358 3.30 -16.90 -25.76
CA GLU A 358 4.40 -17.03 -26.71
C GLU A 358 3.88 -17.13 -28.14
N TYR A 359 2.86 -17.96 -28.37
CA TYR A 359 2.20 -18.06 -29.67
C TYR A 359 1.60 -16.72 -30.13
N ILE A 360 0.91 -16.02 -29.22
CA ILE A 360 0.35 -14.70 -29.51
C ILE A 360 1.47 -13.70 -29.83
N TYR A 361 2.57 -13.70 -29.07
CA TYR A 361 3.72 -12.83 -29.29
C TYR A 361 4.38 -13.09 -30.66
N GLN A 362 4.51 -14.35 -31.05
CA GLN A 362 5.05 -14.75 -32.35
C GLN A 362 4.13 -14.34 -33.50
N SER A 363 2.84 -14.62 -33.37
CA SER A 363 1.86 -14.42 -34.45
C SER A 363 1.37 -12.98 -34.59
N GLN A 364 1.31 -12.21 -33.50
CA GLN A 364 0.68 -10.89 -33.45
C GLN A 364 1.70 -9.74 -33.26
N PRO A 365 1.97 -8.94 -34.31
CA PRO A 365 2.92 -7.82 -34.25
C PRO A 365 2.60 -6.74 -33.24
N TRP A 366 1.31 -6.42 -33.09
CA TRP A 366 0.86 -5.38 -32.17
C TRP A 366 1.10 -5.73 -30.70
N VAL A 367 1.27 -7.02 -30.37
CA VAL A 367 1.60 -7.45 -29.01
C VAL A 367 3.07 -7.16 -28.71
N ARG A 368 3.98 -7.41 -29.67
CA ARG A 368 5.42 -7.15 -29.47
C ARG A 368 5.72 -5.70 -29.12
N SER A 369 5.04 -4.76 -29.76
CA SER A 369 5.20 -3.33 -29.48
C SER A 369 4.73 -2.89 -28.09
N GLY A 370 4.01 -3.73 -27.34
CA GLY A 370 3.59 -3.44 -25.97
C GLY A 370 4.30 -4.27 -24.89
N VAL A 371 5.09 -5.27 -25.29
CA VAL A 371 5.83 -6.15 -24.38
C VAL A 371 7.26 -5.63 -24.23
N GLY A 372 7.78 -5.70 -23.00
CA GLY A 372 9.18 -5.51 -22.66
C GLY A 372 9.67 -6.64 -21.77
N PHE A 373 10.94 -7.00 -21.94
CA PHE A 373 11.55 -8.08 -21.20
C PHE A 373 12.50 -7.54 -20.14
N LEU A 374 12.48 -8.20 -18.99
CA LEU A 374 13.38 -7.93 -17.89
C LEU A 374 14.40 -9.06 -17.75
N PRO A 375 15.62 -8.78 -17.29
CA PRO A 375 16.54 -9.82 -16.83
C PRO A 375 15.85 -10.67 -15.77
N GLN A 376 15.91 -12.00 -15.88
CA GLN A 376 15.12 -12.90 -15.04
C GLN A 376 15.23 -12.61 -13.54
N ARG A 377 16.45 -12.42 -13.05
CA ARG A 377 16.74 -12.17 -11.63
C ARG A 377 16.17 -10.87 -11.07
N SER A 378 15.80 -9.91 -11.92
CA SER A 378 15.28 -8.63 -11.46
C SER A 378 13.98 -8.78 -10.66
N ILE A 379 13.06 -9.61 -11.12
CA ILE A 379 11.72 -9.76 -10.53
C ILE A 379 11.30 -11.23 -10.36
N ASN A 380 12.13 -12.18 -10.81
CA ASN A 380 11.78 -13.58 -10.94
C ASN A 380 13.00 -14.53 -10.85
N ALA A 381 13.91 -14.28 -9.91
CA ALA A 381 15.10 -15.10 -9.73
C ALA A 381 14.70 -16.53 -9.33
N PHE A 382 15.45 -17.54 -9.75
CA PHE A 382 15.16 -18.92 -9.38
C PHE A 382 16.04 -19.43 -8.23
N PRO A 383 15.56 -20.39 -7.44
CA PRO A 383 16.43 -21.08 -6.50
C PRO A 383 17.46 -21.95 -7.25
N PRO A 384 18.64 -22.20 -6.65
CA PRO A 384 19.58 -23.20 -7.17
C PRO A 384 18.87 -24.54 -7.45
N GLY A 385 19.23 -25.19 -8.56
CA GLY A 385 18.61 -26.44 -8.99
C GLY A 385 17.24 -26.27 -9.68
N ALA A 386 16.78 -25.03 -9.87
CA ALA A 386 15.79 -24.78 -10.92
C ALA A 386 16.50 -24.78 -12.26
N CYS A 387 15.77 -25.02 -13.35
CA CYS A 387 16.27 -24.68 -14.68
C CYS A 387 17.56 -25.46 -15.07
N GLY A 388 17.64 -26.73 -14.65
CA GLY A 388 18.75 -27.64 -14.91
C GLY A 388 19.71 -27.79 -13.72
N ASP A 389 20.72 -28.65 -13.91
CA ASP A 389 21.76 -28.89 -12.91
C ASP A 389 22.88 -27.85 -13.02
N GLY A 390 22.86 -26.83 -12.16
CA GLY A 390 23.93 -25.84 -12.09
C GLY A 390 23.58 -24.63 -11.23
N ASP A 391 24.57 -23.76 -11.03
CA ASP A 391 24.37 -22.44 -10.43
C ASP A 391 24.64 -21.35 -11.48
N ASN A 392 23.67 -21.12 -12.38
CA ASN A 392 23.78 -20.06 -13.38
C ASN A 392 23.53 -18.68 -12.72
N PRO A 393 24.55 -17.80 -12.68
CA PRO A 393 24.42 -16.48 -12.08
C PRO A 393 23.43 -15.56 -12.82
N ALA A 394 23.00 -15.88 -14.04
CA ALA A 394 22.02 -15.06 -14.78
C ALA A 394 20.56 -15.35 -14.39
N VAL A 395 20.30 -16.54 -13.85
CA VAL A 395 18.94 -17.06 -13.59
C VAL A 395 18.70 -17.24 -12.09
N HIS A 396 19.72 -17.71 -11.36
CA HIS A 396 19.56 -18.03 -9.95
C HIS A 396 19.73 -16.83 -9.03
N TYR A 397 19.05 -16.93 -7.89
CA TYR A 397 19.07 -15.95 -6.83
C TYR A 397 20.49 -15.70 -6.32
N GLN A 398 20.93 -14.44 -6.34
CA GLN A 398 22.18 -14.02 -5.74
C GLN A 398 21.95 -13.10 -4.55
N GLN A 399 22.45 -13.54 -3.40
CA GLN A 399 22.40 -12.76 -2.17
C GLN A 399 23.16 -11.43 -2.29
N ASN A 400 24.33 -11.42 -2.95
CA ASN A 400 25.18 -10.23 -3.06
C ASN A 400 24.58 -9.14 -3.96
N ALA A 401 23.72 -9.53 -4.90
CA ALA A 401 23.07 -8.61 -5.83
C ALA A 401 21.74 -8.08 -5.31
N HIS A 402 21.28 -8.56 -4.15
CA HIS A 402 20.01 -8.17 -3.53
C HIS A 402 18.82 -8.36 -4.49
N ASP A 403 18.71 -9.55 -5.07
CA ASP A 403 17.60 -9.90 -5.96
C ASP A 403 16.26 -9.75 -5.22
N LEU A 404 15.29 -9.06 -5.83
CA LEU A 404 14.06 -8.62 -5.16
C LEU A 404 13.13 -9.79 -4.80
N VAL A 405 12.97 -10.75 -5.71
CA VAL A 405 12.03 -11.87 -5.59
C VAL A 405 12.71 -13.16 -6.03
N VAL A 406 12.46 -14.22 -5.27
CA VAL A 406 12.75 -15.60 -5.67
C VAL A 406 11.45 -16.33 -6.02
N ASN A 407 11.43 -17.01 -7.16
CA ASN A 407 10.33 -17.85 -7.63
C ASN A 407 10.77 -19.31 -7.61
N MET A 408 10.14 -20.08 -6.74
CA MET A 408 10.35 -21.52 -6.63
C MET A 408 9.51 -22.23 -7.71
N ALA A 409 9.78 -21.88 -8.97
CA ALA A 409 9.14 -22.51 -10.11
C ALA A 409 9.52 -24.00 -10.17
N GLY A 410 8.56 -24.83 -10.58
CA GLY A 410 8.77 -26.26 -10.76
C GLY A 410 8.52 -27.14 -9.52
N CYS A 411 7.83 -26.64 -8.50
CA CYS A 411 7.42 -27.43 -7.33
C CYS A 411 6.69 -28.74 -7.67
N MET A 412 5.90 -28.72 -8.74
CA MET A 412 5.11 -29.89 -9.16
C MET A 412 5.98 -30.99 -9.80
N PHE A 413 7.24 -30.70 -10.13
CA PHE A 413 8.17 -31.63 -10.79
C PHE A 413 9.15 -32.30 -9.81
N GLY A 414 8.70 -32.57 -8.58
CA GLY A 414 9.47 -33.37 -7.60
C GLY A 414 10.45 -32.59 -6.72
N ARG A 415 10.34 -31.26 -6.67
CA ARG A 415 11.10 -30.41 -5.75
C ARG A 415 10.35 -30.18 -4.44
N ASP A 416 11.08 -30.08 -3.33
CA ASP A 416 10.47 -29.76 -2.04
C ASP A 416 10.39 -28.25 -1.79
N CYS A 417 9.43 -27.62 -2.47
CA CYS A 417 9.23 -26.17 -2.36
C CYS A 417 8.88 -25.67 -0.95
N TRP A 418 8.35 -26.52 -0.09
CA TRP A 418 8.11 -26.12 1.30
C TRP A 418 9.44 -25.80 1.99
N SER A 419 10.43 -26.67 1.85
CA SER A 419 11.75 -26.49 2.43
C SER A 419 12.49 -25.31 1.80
N GLU A 420 12.35 -25.09 0.49
CA GLU A 420 12.92 -23.93 -0.20
C GLU A 420 12.29 -22.61 0.29
N ILE A 421 10.96 -22.53 0.36
CA ILE A 421 10.26 -21.35 0.90
C ILE A 421 10.69 -21.09 2.35
N TYR A 422 10.81 -22.16 3.15
CA TYR A 422 11.27 -22.05 4.53
C TYR A 422 12.69 -21.46 4.61
N TYR A 423 13.60 -21.97 3.79
CA TYR A 423 14.98 -21.47 3.68
C TYR A 423 15.02 -20.00 3.29
N TYR A 424 14.33 -19.61 2.20
CA TYR A 424 14.31 -18.22 1.75
C TYR A 424 13.61 -17.28 2.72
N ARG A 425 12.62 -17.77 3.48
CA ARG A 425 12.00 -17.01 4.57
C ARG A 425 12.99 -16.71 5.68
N GLU A 426 13.78 -17.69 6.11
CA GLU A 426 14.81 -17.48 7.12
C GLU A 426 15.92 -16.55 6.62
N LEU A 427 16.37 -16.76 5.38
CA LEU A 427 17.37 -15.93 4.73
C LEU A 427 16.90 -14.47 4.60
N SER A 428 15.67 -14.24 4.15
CA SER A 428 15.06 -12.91 4.06
C SER A 428 14.93 -12.26 5.43
N ASN A 429 14.50 -13.00 6.46
CA ASN A 429 14.45 -12.48 7.83
C ASN A 429 15.84 -12.15 8.39
N TRP A 430 16.88 -12.90 8.00
CA TRP A 430 18.26 -12.62 8.39
C TRP A 430 18.82 -11.37 7.68
N LEU A 431 18.57 -11.24 6.38
CA LEU A 431 18.97 -10.08 5.57
C LEU A 431 18.29 -8.80 6.07
N SER A 432 16.97 -8.86 6.28
CA SER A 432 16.11 -7.74 6.71
C SER A 432 16.29 -7.31 8.18
N ARG A 433 17.19 -7.93 8.96
CA ARG A 433 17.41 -7.53 10.36
C ARG A 433 17.88 -6.09 10.46
N SER A 434 17.18 -5.31 11.28
CA SER A 434 17.57 -3.94 11.58
C SER A 434 18.92 -3.90 12.30
N GLY A 435 19.65 -2.78 12.16
CA GLY A 435 20.94 -2.61 12.84
C GLY A 435 20.86 -2.78 14.36
N TRP A 436 19.71 -2.42 14.97
CA TRP A 436 19.44 -2.65 16.38
C TRP A 436 19.25 -4.13 16.73
N GLU A 437 18.54 -4.90 15.90
CA GLU A 437 18.39 -6.35 16.10
C GLU A 437 19.73 -7.06 15.97
N ARG A 438 20.54 -6.69 14.97
CA ARG A 438 21.90 -7.23 14.83
C ARG A 438 22.78 -6.91 16.04
N PHE A 439 22.68 -5.68 16.56
CA PHE A 439 23.39 -5.28 17.78
C PHE A 439 22.91 -6.05 19.00
N ARG A 440 21.59 -6.13 19.23
CA ARG A 440 20.99 -6.87 20.33
C ARG A 440 21.44 -8.33 20.30
N ASP A 441 21.29 -8.99 19.15
CA ASP A 441 21.66 -10.40 18.98
C ASP A 441 23.16 -10.62 19.22
N GLY A 442 24.02 -9.68 18.78
CA GLY A 442 25.46 -9.72 19.07
C GLY A 442 25.78 -9.60 20.57
N VAL A 443 25.06 -8.74 21.29
CA VAL A 443 25.17 -8.64 22.76
C VAL A 443 24.69 -9.93 23.43
N THR A 444 23.59 -10.52 22.95
CA THR A 444 23.07 -11.79 23.46
C THR A 444 24.05 -12.94 23.21
N ASP A 445 24.65 -13.03 22.02
CA ASP A 445 25.64 -14.08 21.69
C ASP A 445 26.89 -13.96 22.57
N ILE A 446 27.36 -12.74 22.82
CA ILE A 446 28.47 -12.46 23.74
C ILE A 446 28.11 -12.85 25.18
N TYR A 447 26.88 -12.55 25.62
CA TYR A 447 26.37 -12.93 26.93
C TYR A 447 26.24 -14.46 27.08
N ASP A 448 25.70 -15.15 26.07
CA ASP A 448 25.53 -16.61 26.07
C ASP A 448 26.90 -17.33 26.09
N ARG A 449 27.88 -16.83 25.32
CA ARG A 449 29.28 -17.30 25.38
C ARG A 449 29.91 -17.07 26.75
N MET A 450 29.66 -15.93 27.38
CA MET A 450 30.18 -15.63 28.73
C MET A 450 29.49 -16.43 29.84
N THR A 451 28.23 -16.78 29.67
CA THR A 451 27.45 -17.54 30.66
C THR A 451 27.47 -19.06 30.44
N GLY A 452 28.16 -19.53 29.40
CA GLY A 452 28.33 -20.96 29.11
C GLY A 452 27.03 -21.64 28.66
N LYS A 453 26.05 -20.88 28.17
CA LYS A 453 24.86 -21.47 27.56
C LYS A 453 25.24 -21.99 26.18
N VAL A 454 25.40 -23.31 26.09
CA VAL A 454 25.47 -24.02 24.82
C VAL A 454 24.19 -23.72 24.06
N LYS A 455 24.30 -23.14 22.86
CA LYS A 455 23.18 -23.12 21.91
C LYS A 455 23.00 -24.56 21.47
N ASP A 456 21.89 -25.18 21.85
CA ASP A 456 21.44 -26.41 21.24
C ASP A 456 21.20 -26.08 19.74
N GLU A 457 22.08 -26.60 18.89
CA GLU A 457 21.89 -26.64 17.44
C GLU A 457 20.84 -27.73 17.19
N ASP A 458 19.58 -27.33 16.98
CA ASP A 458 18.55 -28.23 16.46
C ASP A 458 18.81 -28.41 14.95
N ASP A 459 19.30 -29.60 14.59
CA ASP A 459 19.46 -30.15 13.23
C ASP A 459 18.15 -30.26 12.44
#